data_AF-A0A6M0ANY6-F1
#
_entry.id   AF-A0A6M0ANY6-F1
#
_cell.length_a   1.000
_cell.length_b   1.000
_cell.length_c   1.000
_cell.angle_alpha   90.00
_cell.angle_beta   90.00
_cell.angle_gamma   90.00
#
_symmetry.space_group_name_H-M   'P 1'
#
loop_
_entity.id
_entity.type
_entity.pdbx_description
1 polymer ?
#
loop_
_entity_poly.entity_id
_entity_poly.type
_entity_poly.pdbx_seq_one_letter_code
_entity_poly.pdbx_strand_id
1 'polypeptide(L)'
;MTENSSENPLFESPGSNSSNSSEAERALEREAQLPLTGWQQEVSRGLEYGLEAAESISDRTIPTFSRGELPHYAGINTFLKAPYLEDVRQVESYDVAIVGVPHDSGTTYRPGTRFGPQGIRRISALYTPYNFELGIDLREQITLCDVGDIFTIPANNEKSFDQISRGIAHIFSSGAFPIILGGDHSIGFPTVRGICRHLGDKKVGIIHF
;
A
#
# COMPACT_ATOMS: atom_id res chain seq x y z
N MET A 1 -0.70 49.86 -44.04
CA MET A 1 0.17 48.67 -44.18
C MET A 1 -0.19 47.75 -43.04
N THR A 2 -0.66 46.57 -43.39
CA THR A 2 -1.35 45.58 -42.56
C THR A 2 -0.40 44.90 -41.57
N GLU A 3 -0.68 45.02 -40.28
CA GLU A 3 -0.27 44.04 -39.27
C GLU A 3 -1.40 43.00 -39.18
N ASN A 4 -1.08 41.74 -39.49
CA ASN A 4 -1.90 40.61 -39.09
C ASN A 4 -1.00 39.38 -38.98
N SER A 5 -0.28 39.25 -37.87
CA SER A 5 0.40 38.01 -37.48
C SER A 5 -0.52 37.26 -36.53
N SER A 6 -1.41 36.45 -37.10
CA SER A 6 -2.14 35.42 -36.36
C SER A 6 -1.15 34.38 -35.86
N GLU A 7 -0.85 34.38 -34.57
CA GLU A 7 -0.13 33.30 -33.91
C GLU A 7 -0.98 32.03 -34.00
N ASN A 8 -0.53 31.09 -34.83
CA ASN A 8 -1.07 29.74 -34.82
C ASN A 8 -0.55 29.06 -33.54
N PRO A 9 -1.42 28.54 -32.66
CA PRO A 9 -0.94 27.83 -31.49
C PRO A 9 -0.09 26.62 -31.92
N LEU A 10 1.09 26.47 -31.32
CA LEU A 10 2.07 25.39 -31.58
C LEU A 10 1.53 23.97 -31.33
N PHE A 11 0.30 23.85 -30.84
CA PHE A 11 -0.35 22.59 -30.54
C PHE A 11 -1.84 22.66 -30.93
N GLU A 12 -2.23 21.93 -31.98
CA GLU A 12 -3.64 21.62 -32.23
C GLU A 12 -4.07 20.53 -31.24
N SER A 13 -5.19 20.74 -30.54
CA SER A 13 -5.81 19.66 -29.77
C SER A 13 -6.14 18.51 -30.71
N PRO A 14 -5.82 17.24 -30.36
CA PRO A 14 -6.20 16.09 -31.17
C PRO A 14 -7.69 16.17 -31.46
N GLY A 15 -8.04 16.06 -32.75
CA GLY A 15 -9.32 16.54 -33.28
C GLY A 15 -10.56 16.15 -32.46
N SER A 16 -11.51 17.07 -32.41
CA SER A 16 -12.86 16.95 -31.86
C SER A 16 -13.77 15.93 -32.60
N ASN A 17 -13.18 14.92 -33.24
CA ASN A 17 -13.84 13.87 -33.99
C ASN A 17 -13.37 12.50 -33.48
N SER A 18 -13.82 12.11 -32.29
CA SER A 18 -14.14 10.71 -32.00
C SER A 18 -15.12 10.66 -30.83
N SER A 19 -16.15 9.83 -30.94
CA SER A 19 -17.19 9.64 -29.93
C SER A 19 -16.69 8.96 -28.65
N ASN A 20 -15.38 8.91 -28.40
CA ASN A 20 -14.75 8.21 -27.29
C ASN A 20 -13.66 9.11 -26.67
N SER A 21 -13.81 9.43 -25.39
CA SER A 21 -12.75 10.10 -24.61
C SER A 21 -11.47 9.25 -24.61
N SER A 22 -10.32 9.91 -24.66
CA SER A 22 -9.01 9.28 -24.51
C SER A 22 -8.80 8.72 -23.10
N GLU A 23 -7.84 7.81 -22.93
CA GLU A 23 -7.50 7.26 -21.61
C GLU A 23 -7.05 8.36 -20.64
N ALA A 24 -6.29 9.34 -21.13
CA ALA A 24 -5.85 10.49 -20.34
C ALA A 24 -7.02 11.39 -19.90
N GLU A 25 -7.98 11.66 -20.79
CA GLU A 25 -9.18 12.43 -20.42
C GLU A 25 -10.01 11.71 -19.37
N ARG A 26 -10.18 10.38 -19.50
CA ARG A 26 -10.89 9.57 -18.49
C ARG A 26 -10.17 9.56 -17.15
N ALA A 27 -8.84 9.50 -17.16
CA ALA A 27 -8.03 9.56 -15.95
C ALA A 27 -8.22 10.91 -15.23
N LEU A 28 -8.14 12.02 -15.97
CA LEU A 28 -8.40 13.36 -15.44
C LEU A 28 -9.82 13.53 -14.90
N GLU A 29 -10.83 13.01 -15.61
CA GLU A 29 -12.22 13.03 -15.15
C GLU A 29 -12.41 12.26 -13.83
N ARG A 30 -11.75 11.11 -13.67
CA ARG A 30 -11.79 10.33 -12.43
C ARG A 30 -11.05 11.03 -11.30
N GLU A 31 -9.86 11.55 -11.57
CA GLU A 31 -9.08 12.33 -10.60
C GLU A 31 -9.89 13.51 -10.05
N ALA A 32 -10.57 14.26 -10.93
CA ALA A 32 -11.40 15.38 -10.55
C ALA A 32 -12.60 14.99 -9.66
N GLN A 33 -13.00 13.72 -9.66
CA GLN A 33 -14.07 13.18 -8.82
C GLN A 33 -13.57 12.59 -7.50
N LEU A 34 -12.26 12.43 -7.33
CA LEU A 34 -11.70 11.90 -6.08
C LEU A 34 -11.90 12.92 -4.94
N PRO A 35 -12.42 12.48 -3.79
CA PRO A 35 -12.47 13.33 -2.62
C PRO A 35 -11.05 13.55 -2.06
N LEU A 36 -10.90 14.56 -1.20
CA LEU A 36 -9.66 14.83 -0.47
C LEU A 36 -9.75 14.40 1.01
N THR A 37 -10.74 13.57 1.34
CA THR A 37 -11.11 13.27 2.73
C THR A 37 -10.05 12.46 3.46
N GLY A 38 -9.52 11.41 2.84
CA GLY A 38 -8.43 10.60 3.36
C GLY A 38 -7.15 11.41 3.53
N TRP A 39 -6.81 12.26 2.56
CA TRP A 39 -5.67 13.18 2.70
C TRP A 39 -5.84 14.15 3.89
N GLN A 40 -7.03 14.76 4.03
CA GLN A 40 -7.33 15.66 5.16
C GLN A 40 -7.28 14.94 6.52
N GLN A 41 -7.73 13.69 6.58
CA GLN A 41 -7.64 12.86 7.78
C GLN A 41 -6.19 12.54 8.13
N GLU A 42 -5.35 12.23 7.15
CA GLU A 42 -3.91 11.99 7.36
C GLU A 42 -3.21 13.23 7.93
N VAL A 43 -3.46 14.40 7.33
CA VAL A 43 -2.93 15.69 7.82
C VAL A 43 -3.40 15.97 9.25
N SER A 44 -4.71 15.83 9.51
CA SER A 44 -5.29 16.07 10.83
C SER A 44 -4.69 15.16 11.89
N ARG A 45 -4.52 13.87 11.57
CA ARG A 45 -3.88 12.88 12.43
C ARG A 45 -2.41 13.21 12.69
N GLY A 46 -1.70 13.67 11.67
CA GLY A 46 -0.30 14.09 11.79
C GLY A 46 -0.11 15.22 12.80
N LEU A 47 -1.07 16.15 12.85
CA LEU A 47 -1.10 17.25 13.82
C LEU A 47 -1.56 16.78 15.21
N GLU A 48 -2.62 15.99 15.31
CA GLU A 48 -3.20 15.49 16.57
C GLU A 48 -2.20 14.65 17.38
N TYR A 49 -1.55 13.67 16.75
CA TYR A 49 -0.59 12.78 17.42
C TYR A 49 0.85 13.30 17.36
N GLY A 50 1.08 14.44 16.69
CA GLY A 50 2.37 15.05 16.47
C GLY A 50 2.52 16.35 17.23
N LEU A 51 2.93 17.37 16.50
CA LEU A 51 3.10 18.73 16.99
C LEU A 51 2.95 19.67 15.78
N GLU A 52 2.30 20.81 15.97
CA GLU A 52 2.21 21.84 14.93
C GLU A 52 3.58 22.28 14.43
N ALA A 53 3.66 22.75 13.19
CA ALA A 53 4.90 23.28 12.63
C ALA A 53 5.41 24.51 13.41
N ALA A 54 6.74 24.69 13.39
CA ALA A 54 7.39 25.87 13.96
C ALA A 54 6.79 27.18 13.43
N GLU A 55 6.86 28.25 14.23
CA GLU A 55 6.31 29.58 13.91
C GLU A 55 6.84 30.15 12.58
N SER A 56 8.05 29.78 12.18
CA SER A 56 8.69 30.22 10.92
C SER A 56 8.10 29.60 9.66
N ILE A 57 7.36 28.50 9.77
CA ILE A 57 6.68 27.85 8.65
C ILE A 57 5.32 28.53 8.47
N SER A 58 4.87 28.78 7.24
CA SER A 58 3.54 29.37 7.00
C SER A 58 2.45 28.32 6.77
N ASP A 59 2.81 27.20 6.12
CA ASP A 59 1.89 26.09 5.90
C ASP A 59 1.62 25.36 7.23
N ARG A 60 0.36 25.19 7.58
CA ARG A 60 -0.09 24.54 8.83
C ARG A 60 -0.55 23.11 8.63
N THR A 61 -0.56 22.60 7.40
CA THR A 61 -0.76 21.18 7.14
C THR A 61 0.52 20.36 7.34
N ILE A 62 1.67 21.03 7.48
CA ILE A 62 2.97 20.36 7.74
C ILE A 62 3.13 20.14 9.25
N PRO A 63 3.19 18.90 9.74
CA PRO A 63 3.49 18.63 11.15
C PRO A 63 5.00 18.70 11.42
N THR A 64 5.39 19.01 12.66
CA THR A 64 6.81 18.97 13.09
C THR A 64 7.40 17.55 13.00
N PHE A 65 6.59 16.52 13.29
CA PHE A 65 7.01 15.12 13.18
C PHE A 65 6.36 14.45 11.97
N SER A 66 7.18 13.80 11.13
CA SER A 66 6.69 13.03 9.99
C SER A 66 5.95 11.77 10.48
N ARG A 67 4.64 11.76 10.25
CA ARG A 67 3.71 10.68 10.67
C ARG A 67 2.80 10.17 9.55
N GLY A 68 2.90 10.73 8.35
CA GLY A 68 2.13 10.33 7.16
C GLY A 68 3.06 9.97 5.99
N GLU A 69 2.54 10.14 4.77
CA GLU A 69 3.26 9.88 3.51
C GLU A 69 4.54 10.72 3.39
N LEU A 70 4.49 11.98 3.87
CA LEU A 70 5.54 12.97 3.63
C LEU A 70 6.41 13.31 4.85
N PRO A 71 7.69 13.70 4.60
CA PRO A 71 8.40 13.47 3.34
C PRO A 71 8.74 11.97 3.19
N HIS A 72 8.69 11.45 1.95
CA HIS A 72 8.85 10.03 1.64
C HIS A 72 10.08 9.34 2.26
N TYR A 73 11.16 10.08 2.51
CA TYR A 73 12.41 9.55 3.08
C TYR A 73 12.41 9.46 4.62
N ALA A 74 11.41 10.00 5.32
CA ALA A 74 11.36 10.08 6.79
C ALA A 74 10.22 9.24 7.38
N GLY A 75 10.09 9.24 8.71
CA GLY A 75 9.02 8.55 9.43
C GLY A 75 9.23 7.04 9.58
N ILE A 76 8.24 6.37 10.19
CA ILE A 76 8.26 4.91 10.37
C ILE A 76 8.15 4.24 9.00
N ASN A 77 8.88 3.15 8.80
CA ASN A 77 9.01 2.50 7.50
C ASN A 77 8.08 1.29 7.37
N THR A 78 6.77 1.55 7.40
CA THR A 78 5.70 0.62 7.02
C THR A 78 5.45 0.65 5.50
N PHE A 79 4.73 -0.33 4.98
CA PHE A 79 4.36 -0.38 3.56
C PHE A 79 3.51 0.84 3.16
N LEU A 80 3.93 1.58 2.13
CA LEU A 80 3.30 2.84 1.67
C LEU A 80 3.05 3.86 2.78
N LYS A 81 3.84 3.85 3.86
CA LYS A 81 3.59 4.65 5.08
C LYS A 81 2.22 4.41 5.75
N ALA A 82 1.58 3.27 5.47
CA ALA A 82 0.34 2.88 6.11
C ALA A 82 0.49 2.84 7.64
N PRO A 83 -0.58 3.13 8.40
CA PRO A 83 -0.55 3.04 9.85
C PRO A 83 -0.04 1.68 10.34
N TYR A 84 0.93 1.70 11.25
CA TYR A 84 1.33 0.50 11.97
C TYR A 84 0.23 0.13 12.98
N LEU A 85 -0.28 -1.09 12.89
CA LEU A 85 -1.28 -1.58 13.81
C LEU A 85 -0.60 -2.25 15.01
N GLU A 86 -0.58 -1.55 16.15
CA GLU A 86 0.05 -2.06 17.38
C GLU A 86 -0.69 -3.27 17.98
N ASP A 87 -2.02 -3.25 17.94
CA ASP A 87 -2.87 -4.34 18.42
C ASP A 87 -3.49 -5.11 17.26
N VAL A 88 -2.88 -6.23 16.89
CA VAL A 88 -3.33 -7.09 15.79
C VAL A 88 -4.76 -7.62 15.96
N ARG A 89 -5.34 -7.56 17.17
CA ARG A 89 -6.75 -7.95 17.40
C ARG A 89 -7.73 -6.97 16.78
N GLN A 90 -7.29 -5.74 16.47
CA GLN A 90 -8.11 -4.70 15.85
C GLN A 90 -8.02 -4.70 14.32
N VAL A 91 -7.40 -5.72 13.72
CA VAL A 91 -7.21 -5.81 12.26
C VAL A 91 -8.53 -5.83 11.47
N GLU A 92 -9.65 -6.21 12.11
CA GLU A 92 -11.01 -6.13 11.54
C GLU A 92 -11.45 -4.71 11.16
N SER A 93 -10.79 -3.68 11.70
CA SER A 93 -11.07 -2.28 11.37
C SER A 93 -10.47 -1.84 10.03
N TYR A 94 -9.80 -2.75 9.32
CA TYR A 94 -9.11 -2.49 8.07
C TYR A 94 -9.57 -3.44 6.96
N ASP A 95 -9.73 -2.91 5.75
CA ASP A 95 -10.05 -3.72 4.57
C ASP A 95 -8.86 -4.59 4.14
N VAL A 96 -7.65 -4.07 4.29
CA VAL A 96 -6.40 -4.72 3.87
C VAL A 96 -5.35 -4.64 4.97
N ALA A 97 -4.67 -5.76 5.21
CA ALA A 97 -3.55 -5.85 6.14
C ALA A 97 -2.27 -6.32 5.42
N ILE A 98 -1.25 -5.47 5.45
CA ILE A 98 0.09 -5.81 4.97
C ILE A 98 0.82 -6.57 6.08
N VAL A 99 1.36 -7.74 5.75
CA VAL A 99 2.11 -8.58 6.69
C VAL A 99 3.39 -9.09 6.03
N GLY A 100 4.52 -8.95 6.71
CA GLY A 100 5.78 -9.54 6.26
C GLY A 100 5.98 -10.97 6.75
N VAL A 101 6.60 -11.80 5.92
CA VAL A 101 7.02 -13.16 6.27
C VAL A 101 8.51 -13.30 5.93
N PRO A 102 9.42 -12.88 6.82
CA PRO A 102 10.86 -12.91 6.60
C PRO A 102 11.39 -14.36 6.73
N HIS A 103 11.19 -15.17 5.70
CA HIS A 103 11.57 -16.59 5.68
C HIS A 103 12.34 -16.95 4.41
N ASP A 104 13.50 -17.60 4.53
CA ASP A 104 14.25 -18.12 3.39
C ASP A 104 14.86 -19.51 3.62
N SER A 105 14.34 -20.26 4.61
CA SER A 105 14.87 -21.58 4.98
C SER A 105 14.39 -22.71 4.06
N GLY A 106 13.53 -22.42 3.08
CA GLY A 106 13.17 -23.32 1.99
C GLY A 106 14.05 -23.13 0.75
N THR A 107 14.98 -22.17 0.77
CA THR A 107 15.81 -21.82 -0.38
C THR A 107 16.89 -22.87 -0.65
N THR A 108 17.05 -23.27 -1.92
CA THR A 108 17.98 -24.33 -2.34
C THR A 108 19.33 -23.82 -2.86
N TYR A 109 19.43 -22.53 -3.23
CA TYR A 109 20.64 -21.94 -3.81
C TYR A 109 21.15 -20.72 -3.02
N ARG A 110 20.69 -19.51 -3.34
CA ARG A 110 21.17 -18.27 -2.69
C ARG A 110 20.14 -17.75 -1.68
N PRO A 111 20.43 -17.77 -0.37
CA PRO A 111 19.56 -17.18 0.64
C PRO A 111 19.62 -15.65 0.62
N GLY A 112 18.76 -15.00 1.39
CA GLY A 112 18.72 -13.53 1.53
C GLY A 112 17.32 -12.93 1.42
N THR A 113 16.33 -13.68 0.90
CA THR A 113 14.96 -13.21 0.77
C THR A 113 14.28 -12.97 2.12
N ARG A 114 14.83 -13.45 3.24
CA ARG A 114 14.35 -13.06 4.59
C ARG A 114 14.40 -11.55 4.84
N PHE A 115 15.24 -10.79 4.12
CA PHE A 115 15.31 -9.32 4.19
C PHE A 115 14.34 -8.62 3.23
N GLY A 116 13.64 -9.39 2.39
CA GLY A 116 12.67 -8.91 1.40
C GLY A 116 11.60 -7.99 1.98
N PRO A 117 10.89 -8.36 3.07
CA PRO A 117 9.83 -7.54 3.62
C PRO A 117 10.28 -6.12 4.00
N GLN A 118 11.46 -6.00 4.63
CA GLN A 118 12.03 -4.69 4.97
C GLN A 118 12.45 -3.89 3.73
N GLY A 119 13.03 -4.56 2.74
CA GLY A 119 13.39 -3.93 1.46
C GLY A 119 12.18 -3.37 0.72
N ILE A 120 11.09 -4.14 0.66
CA ILE A 120 9.83 -3.74 0.04
C ILE A 120 9.23 -2.54 0.78
N ARG A 121 9.14 -2.57 2.12
CA ARG A 121 8.64 -1.42 2.89
C ARG A 121 9.46 -0.16 2.62
N ARG A 122 10.78 -0.28 2.65
CA ARG A 122 11.71 0.83 2.39
C ARG A 122 11.49 1.47 1.03
N ILE A 123 11.38 0.69 -0.03
CA ILE A 123 11.20 1.26 -1.37
C ILE A 123 9.76 1.71 -1.61
N SER A 124 8.77 1.08 -0.97
CA SER A 124 7.36 1.48 -1.07
C SER A 124 7.13 2.90 -0.57
N ALA A 125 7.92 3.39 0.38
CA ALA A 125 7.82 4.76 0.90
C ALA A 125 8.02 5.84 -0.18
N LEU A 126 8.67 5.52 -1.30
CA LEU A 126 8.84 6.44 -2.45
C LEU A 126 7.61 6.55 -3.33
N TYR A 127 6.63 5.65 -3.17
CA TYR A 127 5.40 5.63 -3.95
C TYR A 127 4.27 6.31 -3.17
N THR A 128 3.36 6.91 -3.93
CA THR A 128 2.10 7.43 -3.43
C THR A 128 1.00 6.37 -3.57
N PRO A 129 -0.02 6.33 -2.69
CA PRO A 129 -1.19 5.45 -2.85
C PRO A 129 -2.07 5.80 -4.06
N TYR A 130 -1.75 6.88 -4.78
CA TYR A 130 -2.49 7.33 -5.95
C TYR A 130 -1.98 6.72 -7.26
N ASN A 131 -2.91 6.21 -8.07
CA ASN A 131 -2.69 5.76 -9.43
C ASN A 131 -3.51 6.63 -10.40
N PHE A 132 -2.81 7.43 -11.21
CA PHE A 132 -3.41 8.35 -12.17
C PHE A 132 -4.20 7.63 -13.27
N GLU A 133 -3.63 6.61 -13.91
CA GLU A 133 -4.25 5.92 -15.05
C GLU A 133 -5.61 5.31 -14.70
N LEU A 134 -5.74 4.79 -13.47
CA LEU A 134 -6.98 4.22 -12.98
C LEU A 134 -7.87 5.26 -12.29
N GLY A 135 -7.33 6.42 -11.89
CA GLY A 135 -8.02 7.40 -11.06
C GLY A 135 -8.37 6.82 -9.68
N ILE A 136 -7.44 6.08 -9.08
CA ILE A 136 -7.61 5.39 -7.80
C ILE A 136 -6.67 6.00 -6.79
N ASP A 137 -7.19 6.42 -5.63
CA ASP A 137 -6.41 6.81 -4.47
C ASP A 137 -6.81 5.93 -3.29
N LEU A 138 -5.91 5.02 -2.91
CA LEU A 138 -6.21 4.03 -1.87
C LEU A 138 -6.64 4.69 -0.56
N ARG A 139 -6.22 5.94 -0.27
CA ARG A 139 -6.63 6.69 0.94
C ARG A 139 -8.13 6.94 0.99
N GLU A 140 -8.78 7.06 -0.16
CA GLU A 140 -10.18 7.44 -0.28
C GLU A 140 -11.11 6.22 -0.40
N GLN A 141 -10.56 5.05 -0.76
CA GLN A 141 -11.36 3.90 -1.19
C GLN A 141 -11.25 2.68 -0.27
N ILE A 142 -10.10 2.50 0.39
CA ILE A 142 -9.88 1.37 1.28
C ILE A 142 -9.09 1.79 2.52
N THR A 143 -9.27 1.06 3.60
CA THR A 143 -8.47 1.20 4.82
C THR A 143 -7.34 0.19 4.84
N LEU A 144 -6.10 0.68 4.97
CA LEU A 144 -4.88 -0.11 4.95
C LEU A 144 -4.16 -0.03 6.30
N CYS A 145 -3.65 -1.17 6.79
CA CYS A 145 -2.69 -1.20 7.89
C CYS A 145 -1.48 -2.07 7.57
N ASP A 146 -0.37 -1.80 8.27
CA ASP A 146 0.78 -2.72 8.33
C ASP A 146 0.81 -3.37 9.71
N VAL A 147 0.71 -4.70 9.76
CA VAL A 147 0.71 -5.46 11.03
C VAL A 147 2.11 -5.95 11.44
N GLY A 148 3.15 -5.50 10.72
CA GLY A 148 4.52 -5.93 10.96
C GLY A 148 4.80 -7.30 10.36
N ASP A 149 5.59 -8.10 11.07
CA ASP A 149 6.10 -9.38 10.56
C ASP A 149 5.58 -10.55 11.38
N ILE A 150 5.22 -11.64 10.69
CA ILE A 150 5.05 -12.93 11.35
C ILE A 150 6.44 -13.41 11.81
N PHE A 151 6.54 -13.76 13.08
CA PHE A 151 7.77 -14.29 13.66
C PHE A 151 8.08 -15.68 13.08
N THR A 152 9.08 -15.74 12.21
CA THR A 152 9.61 -16.99 11.65
C THR A 152 10.69 -17.54 12.57
N ILE A 153 10.78 -18.87 12.68
CA ILE A 153 11.73 -19.54 13.56
C ILE A 153 12.90 -20.05 12.71
N PRO A 154 14.10 -19.44 12.84
CA PRO A 154 15.26 -19.86 12.07
C PRO A 154 15.55 -21.35 12.22
N ALA A 155 15.85 -22.02 11.12
CA ALA A 155 16.14 -23.46 11.06
C ALA A 155 14.99 -24.40 11.50
N ASN A 156 13.77 -23.89 11.71
CA ASN A 156 12.60 -24.73 11.96
C ASN A 156 11.44 -24.36 11.02
N ASN A 157 11.39 -25.05 9.89
CA ASN A 157 10.39 -24.81 8.85
C ASN A 157 8.99 -25.17 9.32
N GLU A 158 8.81 -26.29 10.02
CA GLU A 158 7.50 -26.72 10.51
C GLU A 158 6.87 -25.68 11.44
N LYS A 159 7.63 -25.21 12.44
CA LYS A 159 7.14 -24.21 13.38
C LYS A 159 6.97 -22.84 12.74
N SER A 160 7.84 -22.46 11.80
CA SER A 160 7.64 -21.25 10.99
C SER A 160 6.35 -21.31 10.20
N PHE A 161 6.07 -22.45 9.56
CA PHE A 161 4.87 -22.65 8.76
C PHE A 161 3.61 -22.61 9.64
N ASP A 162 3.68 -23.15 10.86
CA ASP A 162 2.57 -23.07 11.81
C ASP A 162 2.28 -21.64 12.26
N GLN A 163 3.32 -20.84 12.52
CA GLN A 163 3.18 -19.40 12.81
C GLN A 163 2.57 -18.64 11.63
N ILE A 164 3.07 -18.89 10.41
CA ILE A 164 2.56 -18.26 9.18
C ILE A 164 1.07 -18.58 9.00
N SER A 165 0.70 -19.85 9.07
CA SER A 165 -0.71 -20.24 8.92
C SER A 165 -1.60 -19.67 10.03
N ARG A 166 -1.10 -19.53 11.26
CA ARG A 166 -1.85 -18.91 12.36
C ARG A 166 -2.07 -17.42 12.10
N GLY A 167 -1.01 -16.69 11.75
CA GLY A 167 -1.09 -15.24 11.49
C GLY A 167 -2.01 -14.91 10.31
N ILE A 168 -1.85 -15.62 9.19
CA ILE A 168 -2.70 -15.41 8.01
C ILE A 168 -4.15 -15.79 8.28
N ALA A 169 -4.41 -16.88 9.02
CA ALA A 169 -5.77 -17.24 9.42
C ALA A 169 -6.41 -16.16 10.30
N HIS A 170 -5.66 -15.58 11.26
CA HIS A 170 -6.15 -14.50 12.12
C HIS A 170 -6.59 -13.29 11.30
N ILE A 171 -5.71 -12.80 10.41
CA ILE A 171 -6.01 -11.64 9.54
C ILE A 171 -7.24 -11.92 8.68
N PHE A 172 -7.22 -13.02 7.93
CA PHE A 172 -8.27 -13.35 6.96
C PHE A 172 -9.63 -13.62 7.62
N SER A 173 -9.64 -14.31 8.76
CA SER A 173 -10.90 -14.59 9.49
C SER A 173 -11.49 -13.36 10.19
N SER A 174 -10.71 -12.30 10.38
CA SER A 174 -11.18 -11.02 10.92
C SER A 174 -11.86 -10.14 9.86
N GLY A 175 -11.87 -10.55 8.58
CA GLY A 175 -12.48 -9.82 7.47
C GLY A 175 -11.50 -9.01 6.62
N ALA A 176 -10.28 -8.78 7.12
CA ALA A 176 -9.23 -8.08 6.37
C ALA A 176 -8.58 -8.97 5.31
N PHE A 177 -8.27 -8.40 4.14
CA PHE A 177 -7.55 -9.11 3.08
C PHE A 177 -6.03 -9.06 3.33
N PRO A 178 -5.34 -10.21 3.49
CA PRO A 178 -3.89 -10.22 3.73
C PRO A 178 -3.11 -9.98 2.43
N ILE A 179 -2.19 -9.02 2.45
CA ILE A 179 -1.12 -8.87 1.45
C ILE A 179 0.20 -9.27 2.10
N ILE A 180 0.82 -10.31 1.57
CA ILE A 180 1.99 -10.95 2.17
C ILE A 180 3.26 -10.46 1.48
N LEU A 181 4.14 -9.79 2.22
CA LEU A 181 5.48 -9.45 1.77
C LEU A 181 6.39 -10.63 2.09
N GLY A 182 6.81 -11.33 1.04
CA GLY A 182 7.50 -12.60 1.20
C GLY A 182 8.98 -12.51 1.53
N GLY A 183 9.46 -13.65 2.00
CA GLY A 183 10.76 -14.17 1.61
C GLY A 183 10.62 -15.19 0.48
N ASP A 184 11.23 -16.37 0.61
CA ASP A 184 11.22 -17.39 -0.45
C ASP A 184 9.82 -17.98 -0.73
N HIS A 185 9.69 -18.71 -1.84
CA HIS A 185 8.40 -19.23 -2.31
C HIS A 185 7.80 -20.33 -1.41
N SER A 186 8.56 -20.88 -0.46
CA SER A 186 8.04 -21.93 0.42
C SER A 186 6.91 -21.42 1.34
N ILE A 187 6.84 -20.10 1.57
CA ILE A 187 5.78 -19.46 2.38
C ILE A 187 4.39 -19.51 1.73
N GLY A 188 4.31 -19.81 0.43
CA GLY A 188 3.03 -19.90 -0.28
C GLY A 188 2.13 -20.99 0.32
N PHE A 189 2.71 -22.15 0.66
CA PHE A 189 1.99 -23.26 1.29
C PHE A 189 1.33 -22.86 2.62
N PRO A 190 2.07 -22.39 3.65
CA PRO A 190 1.45 -22.04 4.92
C PRO A 190 0.52 -20.83 4.84
N THR A 191 0.70 -19.93 3.87
CA THR A 191 -0.21 -18.81 3.62
C THR A 191 -1.58 -19.30 3.15
N VAL A 192 -1.61 -20.11 2.08
CA VAL A 192 -2.86 -20.71 1.57
C VAL A 192 -3.49 -21.61 2.64
N ARG A 193 -2.68 -22.39 3.37
CA ARG A 193 -3.15 -23.21 4.50
C ARG A 193 -3.86 -22.36 5.57
N GLY A 194 -3.39 -21.14 5.84
CA GLY A 194 -4.03 -20.20 6.76
C GLY A 194 -5.40 -19.74 6.26
N ILE A 195 -5.48 -19.32 4.99
CA ILE A 195 -6.74 -18.88 4.35
C ILE A 195 -7.77 -20.03 4.33
N CYS A 196 -7.36 -21.23 3.91
CA CYS A 196 -8.25 -22.38 3.80
C CYS A 196 -8.90 -22.79 5.12
N ARG A 197 -8.27 -22.51 6.28
CA ARG A 197 -8.89 -22.77 7.60
C ARG A 197 -10.21 -22.03 7.80
N HIS A 198 -10.38 -20.86 7.19
CA HIS A 198 -11.61 -20.08 7.27
C HIS A 198 -12.57 -20.38 6.11
N LEU A 199 -12.06 -20.82 4.96
CA LEU A 199 -12.87 -21.12 3.78
C LEU A 199 -13.59 -22.48 3.85
N GLY A 200 -13.18 -23.39 4.74
CA GLY A 200 -13.75 -24.73 4.85
C GLY A 200 -13.53 -25.55 3.57
N ASP A 201 -14.59 -26.17 3.05
CA ASP A 201 -14.54 -27.02 1.86
C ASP A 201 -14.51 -26.25 0.51
N LYS A 202 -14.45 -24.91 0.55
CA LYS A 202 -14.38 -24.11 -0.67
C LYS A 202 -13.01 -24.31 -1.35
N LYS A 203 -13.02 -24.30 -2.68
CA LYS A 203 -11.81 -24.40 -3.51
C LYS A 203 -11.17 -23.03 -3.67
N VAL A 204 -9.83 -23.00 -3.68
CA VAL A 204 -9.03 -21.80 -3.94
C VAL A 204 -8.42 -21.90 -5.35
N GLY A 205 -8.65 -20.90 -6.19
CA GLY A 205 -7.94 -20.74 -7.45
C GLY A 205 -6.60 -20.04 -7.23
N ILE A 206 -5.55 -20.47 -7.94
CA ILE A 206 -4.22 -19.87 -7.85
C ILE A 206 -3.83 -19.34 -9.22
N ILE A 207 -3.47 -18.05 -9.27
CA ILE A 207 -2.79 -17.42 -10.41
C ILE A 207 -1.33 -17.24 -9.97
N HIS A 208 -0.40 -17.82 -10.71
CA HIS A 208 1.02 -17.88 -10.35
C HIS A 208 1.87 -17.32 -11.49
N PHE A 209 2.71 -16.34 -11.17
CA PHE A 209 3.58 -15.61 -12.09
C PHE A 209 5.03 -16.04 -11.93
#